data_AF-A0A957PF14-F1
#
_entry.id   AF-A0A957PF14-F1
#
_cell.length_a   1.000
_cell.length_b   1.000
_cell.length_c   1.000
_cell.angle_alpha   90.00
_cell.angle_beta   90.00
_cell.angle_gamma   90.00
#
_symmetry.space_group_name_H-M   'P 1'
#
loop_
_entity.id
_entity.type
_entity.pdbx_description
1 polymer ?
#
loop_
_entity_poly.entity_id
_entity_poly.type
_entity_poly.pdbx_seq_one_letter_code
_entity_poly.pdbx_strand_id
1 'polypeptide(L)' 'MKRVTGIGGIFFKAKDAPALQSWYKRHLGIDVQEWGGAAFDWTDSEGKPVAGTTVWSISPQESEQ' A
#
# COMPACT_ATOMS: atom_id res chain seq x y z
N MET A 1 -19.40 9.03 19.77
CA MET A 1 -19.67 8.28 18.52
C MET A 1 -18.31 7.98 17.87
N LYS A 2 -17.94 6.71 17.67
CA LYS A 2 -16.63 6.37 17.07
C LYS A 2 -16.67 6.66 15.55
N ARG A 3 -15.58 7.20 15.00
CA ARG A 3 -15.44 7.59 13.58
C ARG A 3 -14.32 6.78 12.93
N VAL A 4 -14.25 6.81 11.60
CA VAL A 4 -13.12 6.25 10.84
C VAL A 4 -11.84 7.00 11.24
N THR A 5 -10.80 6.25 11.58
CA THR A 5 -9.51 6.79 12.05
C THR A 5 -8.41 6.72 11.01
N GLY A 6 -8.64 6.05 9.87
CA GLY A 6 -7.78 6.08 8.69
C GLY A 6 -8.08 4.94 7.72
N ILE A 7 -7.18 4.72 6.75
CA ILE A 7 -7.35 3.77 5.65
C ILE A 7 -6.49 2.53 5.89
N GLY A 8 -7.12 1.37 6.10
CA GLY A 8 -6.39 0.12 6.36
C GLY A 8 -5.62 -0.40 5.15
N GLY A 9 -6.12 -0.21 3.93
CA GLY A 9 -5.39 -0.57 2.73
C GLY A 9 -6.05 -0.15 1.43
N ILE A 10 -5.24 -0.21 0.37
CA ILE A 10 -5.60 0.10 -1.01
C ILE A 10 -5.09 -1.06 -1.86
N PHE A 11 -5.99 -1.67 -2.62
CA PHE A 11 -5.74 -2.90 -3.36
C PHE A 11 -6.06 -2.69 -4.83
N PHE A 12 -5.09 -2.95 -5.70
CA PHE A 12 -5.22 -2.84 -7.14
C PHE A 12 -5.13 -4.22 -7.77
N LYS A 13 -6.02 -4.48 -8.72
CA LYS A 13 -5.88 -5.58 -9.68
C LYS A 13 -5.33 -5.02 -10.98
N ALA A 14 -4.25 -5.60 -11.47
CA ALA A 14 -3.54 -5.13 -12.66
C ALA A 14 -3.37 -6.26 -13.69
N LYS A 15 -3.50 -5.92 -14.97
CA LYS A 15 -3.19 -6.84 -16.08
C LYS A 15 -1.72 -7.26 -16.06
N ASP A 16 -0.83 -6.31 -15.77
CA ASP A 16 0.60 -6.52 -15.58
C ASP A 16 1.00 -5.97 -14.20
N ALA A 17 0.82 -6.78 -13.16
CA ALA A 17 1.15 -6.40 -11.80
C ALA A 17 2.65 -6.10 -11.62
N PRO A 18 3.61 -6.91 -12.13
CA PRO A 18 5.03 -6.60 -12.02
C PRO A 18 5.42 -5.25 -12.64
N ALA A 19 4.88 -4.90 -13.82
CA ALA A 19 5.15 -3.61 -14.43
C ALA A 19 4.61 -2.45 -13.59
N LEU A 20 3.38 -2.57 -13.07
CA LEU A 20 2.79 -1.52 -12.25
C LEU A 20 3.53 -1.36 -10.91
N GLN A 21 3.91 -2.46 -10.25
CA GLN A 21 4.75 -2.43 -9.05
C GLN A 21 6.08 -1.71 -9.30
N SER A 22 6.75 -2.05 -10.39
CA SER A 22 8.01 -1.41 -10.80
C SER A 22 7.83 0.08 -11.08
N TRP A 23 6.69 0.48 -11.66
CA TRP A 23 6.35 1.87 -11.90
C TRP A 23 6.19 2.64 -10.58
N TYR A 24 5.43 2.11 -9.61
CA TYR A 24 5.26 2.73 -8.29
C TYR A 24 6.59 2.89 -7.55
N LYS A 25 7.46 1.87 -7.60
CA LYS A 25 8.79 1.96 -7.01
C LYS A 25 9.64 3.05 -7.67
N ARG A 26 9.69 3.08 -9.00
CA ARG A 26 10.51 4.05 -9.75
C ARG A 26 10.03 5.48 -9.59
N HIS A 27 8.73 5.70 -9.66
CA HIS A 27 8.17 7.06 -9.80
C HIS A 27 7.67 7.64 -8.48
N LEU A 28 7.26 6.81 -7.53
CA LEU A 28 6.71 7.26 -6.24
C LEU A 28 7.54 6.81 -5.05
N GLY A 29 8.61 6.04 -5.26
CA GLY A 29 9.47 5.56 -4.17
C GLY A 29 8.76 4.58 -3.24
N ILE A 30 7.62 4.03 -3.64
CA ILE A 30 6.93 3.01 -2.84
C ILE A 30 7.76 1.74 -2.91
N ASP A 31 8.33 1.34 -1.79
CA ASP A 31 9.11 0.12 -1.72
C ASP A 31 8.20 -1.11 -1.72
N VAL A 32 7.80 -1.52 -2.92
CA VAL A 32 7.05 -2.75 -3.14
C VAL A 32 7.93 -3.94 -2.78
N GLN A 33 7.49 -4.67 -1.76
CA GLN A 33 8.10 -5.87 -1.22
C GLN A 33 7.77 -7.10 -2.10
N GLU A 34 8.47 -8.21 -1.86
CA GLU A 34 8.34 -9.46 -2.64
C GLU A 34 6.92 -10.03 -2.67
N TRP A 35 6.10 -9.77 -1.63
CA TRP A 35 4.70 -10.21 -1.60
C TRP A 35 3.78 -9.39 -2.51
N GLY A 36 4.27 -8.33 -3.16
CA GLY A 36 3.55 -7.55 -4.18
C GLY A 36 2.96 -6.23 -3.70
N GLY A 37 3.37 -5.72 -2.53
CA GLY A 37 2.91 -4.45 -2.00
C GLY A 37 3.83 -3.80 -0.98
N ALA A 38 3.35 -2.73 -0.33
CA ALA A 38 4.06 -1.99 0.70
C ALA A 38 3.17 -1.78 1.93
N ALA A 39 3.79 -1.60 3.09
CA ALA A 39 3.12 -1.23 4.33
C ALA A 39 3.63 0.13 4.79
N PHE A 40 2.71 1.06 5.05
CA PHE A 40 3.01 2.39 5.54
C PHE A 40 2.60 2.52 6.99
N ASP A 41 3.56 2.50 7.90
CA ASP A 41 3.30 2.80 9.30
C ASP A 41 2.92 4.27 9.46
N TRP A 42 1.84 4.52 10.19
CA TRP A 42 1.34 5.87 10.35
C TRP A 42 2.25 6.67 11.27
N THR A 43 2.41 7.94 10.92
CA THR A 43 3.10 8.91 11.76
C THR A 43 2.22 10.14 11.93
N ASP A 44 2.41 10.85 13.03
CA ASP A 44 1.82 12.18 13.20
C ASP A 44 2.57 13.24 12.38
N SER A 45 2.12 14.50 12.48
CA SER A 45 2.73 15.63 11.77
C SER A 45 4.20 15.90 12.15
N GLU A 46 4.66 15.36 13.28
CA GLU A 46 6.05 15.47 13.75
C GLU A 46 6.89 14.25 13.35
N GLY A 47 6.29 13.28 12.64
CA GLY A 47 6.95 12.04 12.24
C GLY A 47 7.02 10.97 13.33
N LYS A 48 6.31 11.15 14.46
CA LYS A 48 6.29 10.14 15.53
C LYS A 48 5.33 9.01 15.16
N PRO A 49 5.72 7.74 15.36
CA PRO A 49 4.85 6.61 15.07
C PRO A 49 3.53 6.69 15.85
N VAL A 50 2.42 6.38 15.18
CA VAL A 50 1.10 6.23 15.78
C VAL A 50 0.52 4.87 15.43
N ALA A 51 -0.49 4.44 16.19
CA ALA A 51 -1.14 3.17 15.93
C ALA A 51 -1.88 3.20 14.59
N GLY A 52 -1.47 2.32 13.66
CA GLY A 52 -2.11 2.12 12.38
C GLY A 52 -1.10 1.92 11.26
N THR A 53 -1.53 1.19 10.23
CA THR A 53 -0.74 0.93 9.04
C THR A 53 -1.67 0.95 7.84
N THR A 54 -1.21 1.49 6.72
CA THR A 54 -1.91 1.36 5.42
C THR A 54 -1.16 0.38 4.54
N VAL A 55 -1.87 -0.65 4.07
CA VAL A 55 -1.35 -1.60 3.08
C VAL A 55 -1.59 -1.06 1.67
N TRP A 56 -0.58 -1.16 0.80
CA TRP A 56 -0.70 -0.86 -0.63
C TRP A 56 -0.34 -2.10 -1.43
N SER A 57 -1.32 -2.79 -2.00
CA SER A 57 -1.11 -4.06 -2.69
C SER A 57 -1.48 -3.97 -4.17
N ILE A 58 -0.63 -4.53 -5.03
CA ILE A 58 -0.89 -4.64 -6.47
C ILE A 58 -0.80 -6.10 -6.84
N SER A 59 -1.94 -6.69 -7.19
CA SER A 59 -2.07 -8.10 -7.53
C SER A 59 -2.46 -8.31 -9.00
N PRO A 60 -2.20 -9.52 -9.55
CA PRO A 60 -2.70 -9.87 -10.87
C PRO A 60 -4.24 -9.80 -10.94
N GLN A 61 -4.75 -9.53 -12.14
CA GLN A 61 -6.19 -9.35 -12.38
C GLN A 61 -7.06 -10.51 -11.89
N GLU A 62 -6.56 -11.74 -12.01
CA GLU A 62 -7.28 -12.96 -11.64
C GLU A 62 -7.08 -13.37 -10.16
N SER A 63 -6.40 -12.56 -9.37
CA SER A 63 -6.20 -12.87 -7.95
C SER A 63 -7.51 -12.77 -7.15
N GLU A 64 -7.67 -13.65 -6.16
CA GLU A 64 -8.82 -13.69 -5.24
C GLU A 64 -8.63 -12.82 -3.98
N GLN A 65 -7.66 -11.91 -3.98
CA GLN A 65 -7.48 -10.93 -2.90
C GLN A 65 -8.75 -10.10 -2.67
#